data_AF-A0A7J3S181-F1
#
_entry.id   AF-A0A7J3S181-F1
#
_cell.length_a   1.000
_cell.length_b   1.000
_cell.length_c   1.000
_cell.angle_alpha   90.00
_cell.angle_beta   90.00
_cell.angle_gamma   90.00
#
_symmetry.space_group_name_H-M   'P 1'
#
loop_
_entity.id
_entity.type
_entity.pdbx_description
1 polymer ?
#
loop_
_entity_poly.entity_id
_entity_poly.type
_entity_poly.pdbx_seq_one_letter_code
_entity_poly.pdbx_strand_id
1 'polypeptide(L)'
;MHLHIKITPFIAGLATGLWAAVAVGLLSMNVPEVYGICGISHPRDLINFVINNIFGTNLSVSKYSLTIPVLTYVGIAFGSFVSALHGRELRLRTAPEPASSAIFGFAVANFGMLMGYCSVRAVMLLAYGNLLAIPGLTGIIAGSILACRFVRWKVRRE
;
A
#
# COMPACT_ATOMS: atom_id res chain seq x y z
N MET A 1 -2.38 -18.28 26.79
CA MET A 1 -3.42 -18.76 25.87
C MET A 1 -3.08 -18.24 24.48
N HIS A 2 -2.28 -19.00 23.72
CA HIS A 2 -1.79 -18.56 22.40
C HIS A 2 -2.82 -18.92 21.32
N LEU A 3 -3.61 -17.94 20.91
CA LEU A 3 -4.60 -18.10 19.85
C LEU A 3 -3.88 -18.08 18.49
N HIS A 4 -3.48 -19.26 18.01
CA HIS A 4 -2.95 -19.44 16.65
C HIS A 4 -4.10 -19.34 15.63
N ILE A 5 -4.66 -18.15 15.43
CA ILE A 5 -5.54 -17.90 14.28
C ILE A 5 -4.63 -17.86 13.05
N LYS A 6 -4.74 -18.87 12.18
CA LYS A 6 -4.20 -18.79 10.82
C LYS A 6 -5.05 -17.77 10.07
N ILE A 7 -4.64 -16.50 10.11
CA ILE A 7 -5.27 -15.45 9.35
C ILE A 7 -4.95 -15.70 7.88
N THR A 8 -5.88 -16.33 7.17
CA THR A 8 -5.82 -16.47 5.72
C THR A 8 -5.90 -15.06 5.12
N PRO A 9 -5.14 -14.72 4.05
CA PRO A 9 -5.18 -13.41 3.40
C PRO A 9 -6.60 -12.98 3.01
N PHE A 10 -7.49 -13.94 2.73
CA PHE A 10 -8.91 -13.71 2.50
C PHE A 10 -9.63 -13.11 3.73
N ILE A 11 -9.39 -13.63 4.94
CA ILE A 11 -10.01 -13.15 6.18
C ILE A 11 -9.50 -11.74 6.51
N ALA A 12 -8.21 -11.49 6.29
CA ALA A 12 -7.64 -10.15 6.46
C ALA A 12 -8.26 -9.15 5.46
N GLY A 13 -8.42 -9.53 4.20
CA GLY A 13 -9.09 -8.72 3.18
C GLY A 13 -10.56 -8.44 3.52
N LEU A 14 -11.29 -9.46 3.99
CA LEU A 14 -12.69 -9.33 4.36
C LEU A 14 -12.86 -8.44 5.60
N ALA A 15 -12.04 -8.63 6.62
CA ALA A 15 -12.05 -7.79 7.82
C ALA A 15 -11.72 -6.33 7.48
N THR A 16 -10.64 -6.09 6.72
CA THR A 16 -10.25 -4.72 6.34
C THR A 16 -11.29 -4.03 5.45
N GLY A 17 -11.89 -4.76 4.50
CA GLY A 17 -12.98 -4.25 3.68
C GLY A 17 -14.23 -3.91 4.48
N LEU A 18 -14.61 -4.77 5.44
CA LEU A 18 -15.76 -4.53 6.32
C LEU A 18 -15.52 -3.32 7.23
N TRP A 19 -14.34 -3.23 7.85
CA TRP A 19 -13.96 -2.08 8.67
C TRP A 19 -13.90 -0.78 7.85
N ALA A 20 -13.43 -0.84 6.61
CA ALA A 20 -13.42 0.32 5.71
C ALA A 20 -14.86 0.77 5.37
N ALA A 21 -15.77 -0.16 5.06
CA ALA A 21 -17.16 0.16 4.80
C ALA A 21 -17.87 0.78 6.01
N VAL A 22 -17.63 0.23 7.21
CA VAL A 22 -18.17 0.77 8.47
C VAL A 22 -17.63 2.15 8.76
N ALA A 23 -16.32 2.37 8.56
CA ALA A 23 -15.70 3.69 8.76
C ALA A 23 -16.28 4.74 7.81
N VAL A 24 -16.48 4.40 6.52
CA VAL A 24 -17.10 5.31 5.55
C VAL A 24 -18.55 5.63 5.93
N GLY A 25 -19.31 4.62 6.38
CA GLY A 25 -20.71 4.79 6.81
C GLY A 25 -20.85 5.65 8.07
N LEU A 26 -20.03 5.42 9.10
CA LEU A 26 -20.09 6.19 10.35
C LEU A 26 -19.59 7.63 10.21
N LEU A 27 -18.62 7.86 9.32
CA LEU A 27 -17.98 9.17 9.17
C LEU A 27 -18.63 10.03 8.08
N SER A 28 -19.68 9.52 7.38
CA SER A 28 -20.36 10.22 6.26
C SER A 28 -19.38 10.86 5.28
N MET A 29 -18.27 10.17 5.04
CA MET A 29 -17.19 10.67 4.21
C MET A 29 -17.57 10.52 2.75
N ASN A 30 -17.85 11.64 2.08
CA ASN A 30 -17.89 11.70 0.62
C ASN A 30 -16.44 11.68 0.09
N VAL A 31 -15.78 10.53 0.30
CA VAL A 31 -14.44 10.28 -0.25
C VAL A 31 -14.60 9.94 -1.73
N PRO A 32 -13.88 10.60 -2.64
CA PRO A 32 -13.88 10.21 -4.04
C PRO A 32 -13.53 8.73 -4.13
N GLU A 33 -14.38 8.03 -4.87
CA GLU A 33 -14.31 6.60 -5.12
C GLU A 33 -12.86 6.18 -5.42
N VAL A 34 -12.34 5.29 -4.57
CA VAL A 34 -11.04 4.63 -4.72
C VAL A 34 -9.79 5.38 -4.24
N TYR A 35 -9.89 6.41 -3.39
CA TYR A 35 -8.71 7.00 -2.75
C TYR A 35 -8.27 6.28 -1.45
N GLY A 36 -9.12 5.44 -0.85
CA GLY A 36 -9.04 5.10 0.59
C GLY A 36 -7.77 4.41 1.12
N ILE A 37 -7.01 3.64 0.34
CA ILE A 37 -5.90 2.80 0.87
C ILE A 37 -4.72 2.70 -0.11
N CYS A 38 -4.39 3.79 -0.80
CA CYS A 38 -3.30 3.74 -1.77
C CYS A 38 -1.92 3.85 -1.11
N GLY A 39 -1.18 2.75 -1.02
CA GLY A 39 0.19 2.71 -0.47
C GLY A 39 1.25 3.48 -1.26
N ILE A 40 0.90 4.19 -2.35
CA ILE A 40 1.83 5.02 -3.14
C ILE A 40 1.48 6.51 -3.04
N SER A 41 0.21 6.88 -3.23
CA SER A 41 -0.20 8.29 -3.18
C SER A 41 -0.27 8.83 -1.76
N HIS A 42 -0.71 8.01 -0.79
CA HIS A 42 -0.81 8.43 0.61
C HIS A 42 0.55 8.76 1.26
N PRO A 43 1.59 7.92 1.17
CA PRO A 43 2.89 8.29 1.72
C PRO A 43 3.50 9.50 1.00
N ARG A 44 3.29 9.65 -0.32
CA ARG A 44 3.71 10.86 -1.05
C ARG A 44 3.01 12.11 -0.52
N ASP A 45 1.69 12.10 -0.40
CA ASP A 45 0.93 13.24 0.12
C ASP A 45 1.30 13.54 1.57
N LEU A 46 1.56 12.52 2.39
CA LEU A 46 2.04 12.70 3.76
C LEU A 46 3.42 13.36 3.80
N ILE A 47 4.37 12.87 2.99
CA ILE A 47 5.73 13.44 2.91
C ILE A 47 5.67 14.87 2.39
N ASN A 48 4.91 15.13 1.32
CA ASN A 48 4.75 16.47 0.75
C ASN A 48 4.07 17.42 1.76
N PHE A 49 3.07 16.95 2.51
CA PHE A 49 2.43 17.73 3.57
C PHE A 49 3.42 18.10 4.69
N VAL A 50 4.21 17.14 5.16
CA VAL A 50 5.24 17.37 6.20
C VAL A 50 6.29 18.37 5.70
N ILE A 51 6.78 18.20 4.47
CA ILE A 51 7.76 19.11 3.87
C ILE A 51 7.18 20.51 3.71
N ASN A 52 5.95 20.64 3.22
CA ASN A 52 5.30 21.94 3.07
C ASN A 52 5.09 22.64 4.42
N ASN A 53 4.77 21.90 5.47
CA ASN A 53 4.53 22.48 6.80
C ASN A 53 5.84 22.85 7.53
N ILE A 54 6.94 22.16 7.25
CA ILE A 54 8.26 22.44 7.87
C ILE A 54 9.03 23.50 7.08
N PHE A 55 9.04 23.42 5.75
CA PHE A 55 9.87 24.25 4.87
C PHE A 55 9.09 25.36 4.15
N GLY A 56 7.77 25.47 4.37
CA GLY A 56 6.93 26.50 3.75
C GLY A 56 6.81 26.36 2.23
N THR A 57 7.11 25.19 1.67
CA THR A 57 7.05 24.92 0.23
C THR A 57 5.61 24.67 -0.24
N ASN A 58 5.37 24.81 -1.55
CA ASN A 58 4.08 24.51 -2.19
C ASN A 58 4.16 23.25 -3.08
N LEU A 59 4.64 22.12 -2.54
CA LEU A 59 4.60 20.86 -3.28
C LEU A 59 3.15 20.43 -3.49
N SER A 60 2.88 19.81 -4.64
CA SER A 60 1.57 19.28 -5.00
C SER A 60 1.10 18.26 -3.95
N VAL A 61 0.04 18.62 -3.25
CA VAL A 61 -0.69 17.80 -2.27
C VAL A 61 -2.14 17.71 -2.74
N SER A 62 -2.73 16.51 -2.69
CA SER A 62 -4.14 16.32 -3.04
C SER A 62 -5.06 17.19 -2.17
N LYS A 63 -6.09 17.81 -2.75
CA LYS A 63 -7.04 18.72 -2.06
C LYS A 63 -7.71 18.10 -0.82
N TYR A 64 -7.75 16.77 -0.74
CA TYR A 64 -8.34 16.01 0.37
C TYR A 64 -7.39 15.75 1.55
N SER A 65 -6.08 15.86 1.33
CA SER A 65 -5.05 15.74 2.39
C SER A 65 -5.03 16.94 3.34
N LEU A 66 -5.68 18.04 2.96
CA LEU A 66 -5.83 19.24 3.79
C LEU A 66 -6.92 19.09 4.87
N THR A 67 -7.92 18.23 4.65
CA THR A 67 -9.09 18.09 5.55
C THR A 67 -9.05 16.81 6.37
N ILE A 68 -8.51 15.72 5.82
CA ILE A 68 -8.34 14.46 6.53
C ILE A 68 -6.85 14.12 6.45
N PRO A 69 -6.08 14.29 7.54
CA PRO A 69 -4.67 13.94 7.54
C PRO A 69 -4.52 12.50 7.08
N VAL A 70 -3.49 12.22 6.29
CA VAL A 70 -3.22 10.93 5.63
C VAL A 70 -2.79 9.86 6.65
N LEU A 71 -3.59 9.69 7.69
CA LEU A 71 -3.39 8.83 8.84
C LEU A 71 -3.57 7.35 8.50
N THR A 72 -4.11 7.04 7.31
CA THR A 72 -4.27 5.66 6.85
C THR A 72 -2.93 4.95 6.71
N TYR A 73 -1.92 5.58 6.12
CA TYR A 73 -0.59 4.96 6.02
C TYR A 73 0.11 4.89 7.39
N VAL A 74 -0.03 5.92 8.21
CA VAL A 74 0.46 5.94 9.59
C VAL A 74 -0.18 4.80 10.40
N GLY A 75 -1.49 4.63 10.30
CA GLY A 75 -2.24 3.55 10.95
C GLY A 75 -1.86 2.16 10.46
N ILE A 76 -1.59 1.99 9.16
CA ILE A 76 -1.07 0.72 8.61
C ILE A 76 0.33 0.43 9.17
N ALA A 77 1.21 1.45 9.21
CA ALA A 77 2.56 1.32 9.74
C ALA A 77 2.55 0.99 11.24
N PHE A 78 1.79 1.72 12.05
CA PHE A 78 1.65 1.44 13.48
C PHE A 78 0.93 0.11 13.76
N GLY A 79 -0.15 -0.19 13.04
CA GLY A 79 -0.88 -1.44 13.19
C GLY A 79 -0.04 -2.67 12.84
N SER A 80 0.75 -2.60 11.76
CA SER A 80 1.69 -3.67 11.41
C SER A 80 2.80 -3.83 12.45
N PHE A 81 3.32 -2.71 12.99
CA PHE A 81 4.31 -2.74 14.07
C PHE A 81 3.77 -3.38 15.36
N VAL A 82 2.59 -2.94 15.83
CA VAL A 82 1.95 -3.50 17.04
C VAL A 82 1.59 -4.97 16.86
N SER A 83 1.13 -5.36 15.67
CA SER A 83 0.82 -6.75 15.35
C SER A 83 2.07 -7.63 15.35
N ALA A 84 3.17 -7.16 14.76
CA ALA A 84 4.44 -7.87 14.76
C ALA A 84 5.03 -7.99 16.18
N LEU A 85 4.84 -6.98 17.03
CA LEU A 85 5.24 -7.02 18.44
C LEU A 85 4.45 -8.07 19.22
N HIS A 86 3.13 -8.11 19.05
CA HIS A 86 2.27 -9.12 19.68
C HIS A 86 2.57 -10.54 19.19
N GLY A 87 2.83 -10.70 17.89
CA GLY A 87 3.23 -11.98 17.29
C GLY A 87 4.63 -12.45 17.68
N ARG A 88 5.44 -11.59 18.32
CA ARG A 88 6.90 -11.81 18.54
C ARG A 88 7.65 -12.15 17.24
N GLU A 89 7.16 -11.62 16.12
CA GLU A 89 7.74 -11.80 14.78
C GLU A 89 8.64 -10.63 14.36
N LEU A 90 8.80 -9.62 15.23
CA LEU A 90 9.75 -8.53 15.02
C LEU A 90 11.18 -9.07 15.00
N ARG A 91 11.69 -9.32 13.80
CA ARG A 91 13.08 -9.66 13.53
C ARG A 91 13.65 -8.62 12.58
N LEU A 92 14.66 -7.89 13.05
CA LEU A 92 15.50 -7.08 12.19
C LEU A 92 16.25 -8.02 11.25
N ARG A 93 15.94 -7.94 9.95
CA ARG A 93 16.60 -8.72 8.92
C ARG A 93 17.37 -7.78 8.01
N THR A 94 18.66 -8.03 7.87
CA THR A 94 19.49 -7.35 6.88
C THR A 94 19.12 -7.83 5.49
N ALA A 95 18.93 -6.89 4.56
CA ALA A 95 18.71 -7.22 3.16
C ALA A 95 19.99 -7.84 2.59
N PRO A 96 19.94 -9.04 1.98
CA PRO A 96 21.13 -9.70 1.43
C PRO A 96 21.76 -8.89 0.28
N GLU A 97 20.97 -8.12 -0.46
CA GLU A 97 21.45 -7.16 -1.46
C GLU A 97 20.72 -5.80 -1.29
N PRO A 98 21.25 -4.86 -0.50
CA PRO A 98 20.58 -3.59 -0.22
C PRO A 98 20.49 -2.69 -1.45
N ALA A 99 21.48 -2.75 -2.34
CA ALA A 99 21.50 -1.93 -3.55
C ALA A 99 20.41 -2.32 -4.55
N SER A 100 20.26 -3.62 -4.84
CA SER A 100 19.24 -4.11 -5.79
C SER A 100 17.83 -3.87 -5.24
N SER A 101 17.61 -4.14 -3.95
CA SER A 101 16.31 -3.88 -3.29
C SER A 101 15.92 -2.40 -3.27
N ALA A 102 16.87 -1.48 -3.07
CA ALA A 102 16.62 -0.04 -3.15
C ALA A 102 16.23 0.41 -4.57
N ILE A 103 16.93 -0.08 -5.60
CA ILE A 103 16.64 0.25 -7.00
C ILE A 103 15.24 -0.25 -7.40
N PHE A 104 14.89 -1.49 -7.05
CA PHE A 104 13.55 -2.02 -7.32
C PHE A 104 12.46 -1.27 -6.56
N GLY A 105 12.70 -0.89 -5.30
CA GLY A 105 11.76 -0.07 -4.52
C GLY A 105 11.52 1.30 -5.16
N PHE A 106 12.59 1.96 -5.59
CA PHE A 106 12.51 3.24 -6.29
C PHE A 106 11.76 3.11 -7.62
N ALA A 107 12.07 2.07 -8.41
CA ALA A 107 11.37 1.80 -9.67
C ALA A 107 9.87 1.59 -9.44
N VAL A 108 9.48 0.76 -8.47
CA VAL A 108 8.06 0.49 -8.15
C VAL A 108 7.34 1.76 -7.71
N ALA A 109 7.97 2.61 -6.90
CA ALA A 109 7.37 3.87 -6.47
C ALA A 109 7.10 4.81 -7.66
N ASN A 110 8.06 4.96 -8.57
CA ASN A 110 7.94 5.85 -9.73
C ASN A 110 6.97 5.29 -10.78
N PHE A 111 7.11 4.02 -11.17
CA PHE A 111 6.20 3.40 -12.15
C PHE A 111 4.77 3.28 -11.61
N GLY A 112 4.62 3.02 -10.30
CA GLY A 112 3.33 3.01 -9.65
C GLY A 112 2.66 4.40 -9.62
N MET A 113 3.44 5.47 -9.46
CA MET A 113 2.92 6.84 -9.63
C MET A 113 2.55 7.16 -11.07
N LEU A 114 3.38 6.76 -12.05
CA LEU A 114 3.13 6.98 -13.48
C LEU A 114 1.82 6.31 -13.94
N MET A 115 1.59 5.08 -13.49
CA MET A 115 0.33 4.37 -13.72
C MET A 115 -0.84 4.98 -12.92
N GLY A 116 -0.57 5.66 -11.80
CA GLY A 116 -1.59 6.17 -10.90
C GLY A 116 -2.33 5.08 -10.10
N TYR A 117 -1.89 3.83 -10.19
CA TYR A 117 -2.50 2.67 -9.53
C TYR A 117 -1.51 2.01 -8.56
N CYS A 118 -1.97 1.69 -7.36
CA CYS A 118 -1.32 0.67 -6.51
C CYS A 118 -2.12 -0.63 -6.58
N SER A 119 -1.56 -1.74 -6.08
CA SER A 119 -2.24 -3.04 -6.06
C SER A 119 -3.63 -2.97 -5.43
N VAL A 120 -3.77 -2.28 -4.30
CA VAL A 120 -5.06 -2.12 -3.60
C VAL A 120 -6.03 -1.23 -4.38
N ARG A 121 -5.52 -0.12 -4.97
CA ARG A 121 -6.33 0.83 -5.75
C ARG A 121 -6.86 0.19 -7.04
N ALA A 122 -6.03 -0.61 -7.73
CA ALA A 122 -6.42 -1.30 -8.94
C ALA A 122 -7.55 -2.30 -8.69
N VAL A 123 -7.46 -3.09 -7.61
CA VAL A 123 -8.52 -4.04 -7.22
C VAL A 123 -9.81 -3.31 -6.84
N MET A 124 -9.70 -2.20 -6.10
CA MET A 124 -10.89 -1.45 -5.71
C MET A 124 -11.57 -0.79 -6.92
N LEU A 125 -10.83 -0.18 -7.85
CA LEU A 125 -11.39 0.37 -9.09
C LEU A 125 -12.13 -0.68 -9.91
N LEU A 126 -11.57 -1.89 -9.98
CA LEU A 126 -12.22 -3.01 -10.64
C LEU A 126 -13.53 -3.39 -9.93
N ALA A 127 -13.56 -3.38 -8.59
CA ALA A 127 -14.76 -3.65 -7.80
C ALA A 127 -15.86 -2.57 -7.99
N TYR A 128 -15.47 -1.32 -8.23
CA TYR A 128 -16.39 -0.23 -8.62
C TYR A 128 -16.84 -0.31 -10.09
N GLY A 129 -16.40 -1.32 -10.86
CA GLY A 129 -16.77 -1.50 -12.26
C GLY A 129 -15.97 -0.67 -13.26
N ASN A 130 -14.86 -0.05 -12.83
CA ASN A 130 -13.99 0.71 -13.74
C ASN A 130 -13.08 -0.24 -14.53
N LEU A 131 -13.42 -0.46 -15.80
CA LEU A 131 -12.70 -1.35 -16.71
C LEU A 131 -11.27 -0.86 -17.04
N LEU A 132 -10.95 0.43 -16.84
CA LEU A 132 -9.59 0.95 -17.02
C LEU A 132 -8.59 0.38 -16.01
N ALA A 133 -9.07 -0.22 -14.92
CA ALA A 133 -8.23 -0.90 -13.94
C ALA A 133 -7.73 -2.28 -14.40
N ILE A 134 -8.36 -2.88 -15.41
CA ILE A 134 -7.99 -4.22 -15.93
C ILE A 134 -6.54 -4.26 -16.43
N PRO A 135 -6.09 -3.39 -17.37
CA PRO A 135 -4.70 -3.43 -17.85
C PRO A 135 -3.68 -3.15 -16.74
N GLY A 136 -4.02 -2.30 -15.77
CA GLY A 136 -3.17 -2.03 -14.62
C GLY A 136 -3.03 -3.25 -13.72
N LEU A 137 -4.14 -3.94 -13.42
CA LEU A 137 -4.13 -5.14 -12.58
C LEU A 137 -3.42 -6.31 -13.25
N THR A 138 -3.66 -6.55 -14.56
CA THR A 138 -2.97 -7.61 -15.30
C THR A 138 -1.47 -7.33 -15.40
N GLY A 139 -1.07 -6.06 -15.57
CA GLY A 139 0.33 -5.64 -15.52
C GLY A 139 0.99 -5.95 -14.18
N ILE A 140 0.32 -5.65 -13.06
CA ILE A 140 0.81 -5.98 -11.71
C ILE A 140 0.94 -7.49 -11.53
N ILE A 141 -0.07 -8.27 -11.94
CA ILE A 141 -0.05 -9.73 -11.84
C ILE A 141 1.09 -10.32 -12.69
N ALA A 142 1.16 -9.97 -13.98
CA ALA A 142 2.19 -10.46 -14.89
C ALA A 142 3.60 -10.06 -14.41
N GLY A 143 3.78 -8.81 -13.99
CA GLY A 143 5.04 -8.31 -13.44
C GLY A 143 5.47 -9.07 -12.18
N SER A 144 4.55 -9.33 -11.25
CA SER A 144 4.84 -10.10 -10.03
C SER A 144 5.21 -11.55 -10.32
N ILE A 145 4.53 -12.20 -11.28
CA ILE A 145 4.86 -13.57 -11.71
C ILE A 145 6.26 -13.61 -12.35
N LEU A 146 6.56 -12.66 -13.22
CA LEU A 146 7.85 -12.57 -13.90
C LEU A 146 8.98 -12.31 -12.90
N ALA A 147 8.78 -11.40 -11.95
CA ALA A 147 9.74 -11.12 -10.88
C ALA A 147 9.99 -12.36 -10.00
N CYS A 148 8.93 -13.06 -9.59
CA CYS A 148 9.04 -14.31 -8.84
C CYS A 148 9.81 -15.39 -9.63
N ARG A 149 9.57 -15.51 -10.94
CA ARG A 149 10.34 -16.44 -11.78
C ARG A 149 11.79 -16.03 -11.94
N PHE A 150 12.07 -14.75 -12.09
CA PHE A 150 13.43 -14.22 -12.19
C PHE A 150 14.22 -14.48 -10.91
N VAL A 151 13.65 -14.18 -9.74
CA VAL A 151 14.29 -14.45 -8.44
C VAL A 151 14.53 -15.95 -8.25
N ARG A 152 13.53 -16.80 -8.51
CA ARG A 152 13.69 -18.26 -8.42
C ARG A 152 14.76 -18.79 -9.37
N TRP A 153 14.88 -18.20 -10.54
CA TRP A 153 15.91 -18.58 -11.52
C TRP A 153 17.30 -18.15 -11.09
N LYS A 154 17.45 -16.94 -10.52
CA LYS A 154 18.72 -16.47 -9.94
C LYS A 154 19.19 -17.37 -8.79
N VAL A 155 18.30 -17.68 -7.83
CA VAL A 155 18.61 -18.55 -6.69
C VAL A 155 18.95 -19.98 -7.12
N ARG A 156 18.40 -20.49 -8.23
CA ARG A 156 18.75 -21.84 -8.73
C ARG A 156 20.12 -21.91 -9.40
N ARG A 157 20.73 -20.76 -9.72
CA ARG A 157 22.05 -20.69 -10.37
C ARG A 157 23.20 -20.42 -9.39
N GLU A 158 22.88 -20.05 -8.15
CA GLU A 158 23.80 -19.96 -7.02
C GLU A 158 23.83 -21.31 -6.28
#